data_AF-A0A520HHN9-F1
#
_entry.id   AF-A0A520HHN9-F1
#
_cell.length_a   1.000
_cell.length_b   1.000
_cell.length_c   1.000
_cell.angle_alpha   90.00
_cell.angle_beta   90.00
_cell.angle_gamma   90.00
#
_symmetry.space_group_name_H-M   'P 1'
#
loop_
_entity.id
_entity.type
_entity.pdbx_description
1 polymer ?
#
loop_
_entity_poly.entity_id
_entity_poly.type
_entity_poly.pdbx_seq_one_letter_code
_entity_poly.pdbx_strand_id
1 'polypeptide(L)'
;FRTIGRRVFGEDFNVADANGQVSSQFDLFGNTAIQPESTTKVFVATPEMFEEAREVKTIENTPHDYKLVDSPESRKALIELLLQQERISFDTETTGTDANLADLVGLSFCIKVGEGYYIPLSPIREEVLPILEEFRPVWESEHIVKVGQNIKYDMLILKWYGINVKGRLFDTMLAHYLIDPDTRHNMDVLSENYLCYAPISITTLIGSKGKNQGTMRDVPVEKVIDYAAEDADVTLQLADVFEPMLKDLNAEQLATEVENPLIYVLADIEKEGVRIDMDTLINYSKELEIEIRKFEQNVYDKCGVTFNLASPKQLGEVLFDKLGLDPKAKKTKTGQYQTGEDVLMALAGKSDVVKDILDFRQLQKLKSTYVDALPLLVNPKTGRVHTSYNQAVAATGRLSSNNPNLQNIP
;
A
#
# COMPACT_ATOMS: atom_id res chain seq x y z
N PHE A 1 -8.37 7.21 -15.90
CA PHE A 1 -8.50 6.49 -17.19
C PHE A 1 -9.49 7.14 -18.17
N ARG A 2 -10.66 7.62 -17.73
CA ARG A 2 -11.68 8.26 -18.61
C ARG A 2 -11.18 9.52 -19.33
N THR A 3 -10.42 10.39 -18.66
CA THR A 3 -9.87 11.63 -19.23
C THR A 3 -8.84 11.37 -20.33
N ILE A 4 -8.00 10.34 -20.16
CA ILE A 4 -7.05 9.89 -21.19
C ILE A 4 -7.79 9.21 -22.34
N GLY A 5 -8.80 8.38 -22.04
CA GLY A 5 -9.62 7.68 -23.03
C GLY A 5 -10.35 8.64 -23.98
N ARG A 6 -10.99 9.69 -23.44
CA ARG A 6 -11.66 10.71 -24.27
C ARG A 6 -10.69 11.52 -25.13
N ARG A 7 -9.49 11.80 -24.61
CA ARG A 7 -8.44 12.51 -25.37
C ARG A 7 -7.89 11.71 -26.56
N VAL A 8 -7.93 10.39 -26.48
CA VAL A 8 -7.36 9.49 -27.49
C VAL A 8 -8.43 8.92 -28.44
N PHE A 9 -9.65 8.68 -27.94
CA PHE A 9 -10.69 7.94 -28.65
C PHE A 9 -11.98 8.75 -28.93
N GLY A 10 -12.02 10.04 -28.58
CA GLY A 10 -13.16 10.92 -28.84
C GLY A 10 -14.21 10.93 -27.71
N GLU A 11 -15.21 11.80 -27.85
CA GLU A 11 -16.20 12.08 -26.81
C GLU A 11 -17.14 10.90 -26.51
N ASP A 12 -17.31 9.99 -27.47
CA ASP A 12 -18.15 8.79 -27.35
C ASP A 12 -17.48 7.64 -26.56
N PHE A 13 -16.26 7.85 -26.04
CA PHE A 13 -15.56 6.82 -25.28
C PHE A 13 -16.23 6.56 -23.91
N ASN A 14 -16.94 5.43 -23.79
CA ASN A 14 -17.53 4.95 -22.54
C ASN A 14 -16.87 3.64 -22.08
N VAL A 15 -16.50 3.59 -20.80
CA VAL A 15 -15.86 2.42 -20.17
C VAL A 15 -16.87 1.29 -19.94
N ALA A 16 -18.17 1.59 -19.94
CA ALA A 16 -19.23 0.62 -19.70
C ALA A 16 -19.38 -0.44 -20.81
N ASP A 17 -19.01 -0.12 -22.06
CA ASP A 17 -19.21 -1.01 -23.21
C ASP A 17 -18.20 -2.19 -23.24
N ALA A 18 -17.18 -2.17 -22.38
CA ALA A 18 -16.15 -3.22 -22.33
C ALA A 18 -16.52 -4.44 -21.45
N ASN A 19 -17.58 -4.38 -20.64
CA ASN A 19 -17.92 -5.41 -19.65
C ASN A 19 -19.06 -6.36 -20.09
N GLY A 20 -19.15 -6.65 -21.39
CA GLY A 20 -20.13 -7.59 -21.93
C GLY A 20 -19.61 -9.04 -22.02
N GLN A 21 -19.27 -9.69 -20.91
CA GLN A 21 -19.22 -11.16 -20.82
C GLN A 21 -19.28 -11.61 -19.35
N VAL A 22 -20.49 -11.96 -18.89
CA VAL A 22 -20.74 -12.51 -17.54
C VAL A 22 -20.25 -13.96 -17.51
N SER A 23 -19.20 -14.24 -16.72
CA SER A 23 -18.84 -15.61 -16.35
C SER A 23 -19.61 -16.02 -15.10
N SER A 24 -20.27 -17.17 -15.14
CA SER A 24 -21.01 -17.73 -14.00
C SER A 24 -20.04 -18.18 -12.90
N GLN A 25 -20.09 -17.53 -11.75
CA GLN A 25 -19.32 -17.91 -10.55
C GLN A 25 -20.01 -19.07 -9.81
N PHE A 26 -19.27 -20.14 -9.57
CA PHE A 26 -19.70 -21.28 -8.75
C PHE A 26 -19.13 -21.15 -7.34
N ASP A 27 -19.86 -21.63 -6.33
CA ASP A 27 -19.33 -21.79 -4.98
C ASP A 27 -18.28 -22.92 -4.93
N LEU A 28 -17.51 -23.00 -3.83
CA LEU A 28 -16.39 -23.92 -3.58
C LEU A 28 -16.74 -25.41 -3.79
N PHE A 29 -18.02 -25.76 -3.86
CA PHE A 29 -18.54 -27.12 -4.10
C PHE A 29 -19.24 -27.31 -5.46
N GLY A 30 -19.10 -26.37 -6.40
CA GLY A 30 -19.60 -26.53 -7.77
C GLY A 30 -21.11 -26.35 -7.96
N ASN A 31 -21.82 -25.83 -6.95
CA ASN A 31 -23.23 -25.45 -7.10
C ASN A 31 -23.37 -24.00 -7.57
N THR A 32 -24.41 -23.76 -8.36
CA THR A 32 -24.83 -22.42 -8.80
C THR A 32 -25.36 -21.65 -7.58
N ALA A 33 -24.67 -20.60 -7.16
CA ALA A 33 -25.11 -19.76 -6.06
C ALA A 33 -26.34 -18.94 -6.49
N ILE A 34 -27.45 -19.06 -5.76
CA ILE A 34 -28.60 -18.16 -5.91
C ILE A 34 -28.21 -16.83 -5.26
N GLN A 35 -28.03 -15.79 -6.06
CA GLN A 35 -27.79 -14.44 -5.56
C GLN A 35 -29.08 -13.90 -4.93
N PRO A 36 -29.06 -13.36 -3.69
CA PRO A 36 -30.07 -12.41 -3.29
C PRO A 36 -29.91 -11.16 -4.18
N GLU A 37 -31.01 -10.53 -4.58
CA GLU A 37 -31.02 -9.30 -5.37
C GLU A 37 -30.24 -8.19 -4.63
N SER A 38 -28.94 -8.11 -4.90
CA SER A 38 -28.13 -6.94 -4.60
C SER A 38 -28.52 -5.89 -5.63
N THR A 39 -29.38 -4.95 -5.24
CA THR A 39 -29.46 -3.67 -5.94
C THR A 39 -28.12 -2.97 -5.76
N THR A 40 -27.16 -3.30 -6.61
CA THR A 40 -25.91 -2.55 -6.76
C THR A 40 -26.33 -1.20 -7.32
N LYS A 41 -26.59 -0.22 -6.44
CA LYS A 41 -26.65 1.18 -6.86
C LYS A 41 -25.23 1.54 -7.27
N VAL A 42 -24.93 1.41 -8.55
CA VAL A 42 -23.78 2.07 -9.14
C VAL A 42 -23.96 3.55 -8.84
N PHE A 43 -23.01 4.14 -8.10
CA PHE A 43 -23.00 5.58 -7.88
C PHE A 43 -22.79 6.25 -9.23
N VAL A 44 -23.89 6.65 -9.86
CA VAL A 44 -23.84 7.52 -11.03
C VAL A 44 -23.63 8.91 -10.47
N ALA A 45 -22.39 9.40 -10.56
CA ALA A 45 -22.09 10.79 -10.25
C ALA A 45 -23.11 11.68 -10.99
N THR A 46 -23.83 12.51 -10.24
CA THR A 46 -24.76 13.48 -10.81
C THR A 46 -23.99 14.40 -11.77
N PRO A 47 -24.50 14.68 -12.99
CA PRO A 47 -23.82 15.51 -14.00
C PRO A 47 -23.36 16.87 -13.47
N GLU A 48 -24.05 17.40 -12.45
CA GLU A 48 -23.76 18.68 -11.80
C GLU A 48 -22.41 18.74 -11.06
N MET A 49 -21.73 17.61 -10.82
CA MET A 49 -20.40 17.62 -10.20
C MET A 49 -19.26 18.01 -11.15
N PHE A 50 -19.47 18.00 -12.47
CA PHE A 50 -18.38 18.13 -13.46
C PHE A 50 -18.60 19.19 -14.54
N GLU A 51 -19.64 20.03 -14.44
CA GLU A 51 -20.05 20.96 -15.52
C GLU A 51 -19.39 22.35 -15.51
N GLU A 52 -18.61 22.71 -14.50
CA GLU A 52 -17.87 23.98 -14.48
C GLU A 52 -16.37 23.74 -14.38
N ALA A 53 -15.58 24.51 -15.16
CA ALA A 53 -14.13 24.60 -14.99
C ALA A 53 -13.85 25.26 -13.64
N ARG A 54 -13.92 24.48 -12.57
CA ARG A 54 -13.58 24.92 -11.22
C ARG A 54 -12.08 25.15 -11.18
N GLU A 55 -11.69 26.32 -10.70
CA GLU A 55 -10.30 26.62 -10.39
C GLU A 55 -9.81 25.61 -9.34
N VAL A 56 -8.70 24.93 -9.64
CA VAL A 56 -8.13 23.93 -8.74
C VAL A 56 -7.58 24.66 -7.52
N LYS A 57 -8.04 24.24 -6.33
CA LYS A 57 -7.57 24.78 -5.07
C LYS A 57 -6.19 24.21 -4.73
N THR A 58 -5.34 25.02 -4.14
CA THR A 58 -4.02 24.67 -3.62
C THR A 58 -3.81 25.44 -2.31
N ILE A 59 -2.71 25.15 -1.62
CA ILE A 59 -2.32 25.92 -0.44
C ILE A 59 -2.13 27.41 -0.74
N GLU A 60 -1.77 27.78 -1.97
CA GLU A 60 -1.46 29.17 -2.34
C GLU A 60 -2.72 30.03 -2.56
N ASN A 61 -3.85 29.41 -2.89
CA ASN A 61 -5.11 30.10 -3.22
C ASN A 61 -6.28 29.76 -2.28
N THR A 62 -6.04 28.92 -1.27
CA THR A 62 -7.05 28.54 -0.27
C THR A 62 -6.70 29.16 1.08
N PRO A 63 -7.58 29.98 1.69
CA PRO A 63 -7.33 30.52 3.03
C PRO A 63 -7.20 29.41 4.08
N HIS A 64 -6.13 29.45 4.85
CA HIS A 64 -5.83 28.48 5.92
C HIS A 64 -5.08 29.17 7.08
N ASP A 65 -5.11 28.55 8.26
CA ASP A 65 -4.42 28.98 9.48
C ASP A 65 -3.65 27.78 10.07
N TYR A 66 -2.41 27.61 9.61
CA TYR A 66 -1.51 26.55 10.04
C TYR A 66 -0.48 27.07 11.04
N LYS A 67 -0.40 26.41 12.20
CA LYS A 67 0.33 26.88 13.36
C LYS A 67 1.46 25.94 13.74
N LEU A 68 2.64 26.53 13.97
CA LEU A 68 3.75 25.86 14.62
C LEU A 68 3.51 25.76 16.12
N VAL A 69 3.73 24.58 16.69
CA VAL A 69 3.59 24.28 18.12
C VAL A 69 4.90 23.69 18.64
N ASP A 70 5.86 24.56 18.95
CA ASP A 70 7.24 24.21 19.31
C ASP A 70 7.59 24.48 20.79
N SER A 71 6.74 25.21 21.53
CA SER A 71 6.93 25.54 22.95
C SER A 71 6.07 24.68 23.88
N PRO A 72 6.52 24.37 25.12
CA PRO A 72 5.71 23.65 26.10
C PRO A 72 4.34 24.28 26.36
N GLU A 73 4.26 25.61 26.40
CA GLU A 73 3.02 26.36 26.61
C GLU A 73 2.06 26.16 25.44
N SER A 74 2.56 26.23 24.20
CA SER A 74 1.76 25.99 23.00
C SER A 74 1.26 24.54 22.91
N ARG A 75 2.10 23.56 23.27
CA ARG A 75 1.71 22.14 23.29
C ARG A 75 0.62 21.89 24.31
N LYS A 76 0.77 22.43 25.52
CA LYS A 76 -0.25 22.33 26.58
C LYS A 76 -1.59 22.93 26.12
N ALA A 77 -1.57 24.12 25.52
CA ALA A 77 -2.78 24.76 25.01
C ALA A 77 -3.46 23.91 23.91
N LEU A 78 -2.67 23.33 23.01
CA LEU A 78 -3.19 22.42 21.99
C LEU A 78 -3.79 21.15 22.60
N ILE A 79 -3.14 20.52 23.57
CA ILE A 79 -3.66 19.33 24.26
C ILE A 79 -5.01 19.63 24.93
N GLU A 80 -5.11 20.76 25.64
CA GLU A 80 -6.37 21.19 26.26
C GLU A 80 -7.48 21.42 25.23
N LEU A 81 -7.14 21.92 24.04
CA LEU A 81 -8.05 22.10 22.93
C LEU A 81 -8.49 20.77 22.30
N LEU A 82 -7.56 19.86 22.05
CA LEU A 82 -7.81 18.54 21.47
C LEU A 82 -8.71 17.68 22.37
N LEU A 83 -8.50 17.75 23.69
CA LEU A 83 -9.31 17.01 24.67
C LEU A 83 -10.78 17.46 24.73
N GLN A 84 -11.12 18.63 24.20
CA GLN A 84 -12.49 19.13 24.14
C GLN A 84 -13.22 18.69 22.86
N GLN A 85 -12.52 18.10 21.89
CA GLN A 85 -13.11 17.71 20.62
C GLN A 85 -13.69 16.29 20.68
N GLU A 86 -14.79 16.06 19.98
CA GLU A 86 -15.32 14.70 19.76
C GLU A 86 -14.55 13.97 18.67
N ARG A 87 -13.91 14.72 17.76
CA ARG A 87 -13.22 14.21 16.58
C ARG A 87 -12.01 15.07 16.27
N ILE A 88 -10.89 14.44 15.97
CA ILE A 88 -9.66 15.10 15.52
C ILE A 88 -9.09 14.34 14.32
N SER A 89 -8.52 15.06 13.36
CA SER A 89 -7.64 14.49 12.35
C SER A 89 -6.19 14.60 12.81
N PHE A 90 -5.39 13.59 12.52
CA PHE A 90 -3.97 13.58 12.87
C PHE A 90 -3.15 12.84 11.81
N ASP A 91 -1.88 13.19 11.73
CA ASP A 91 -0.90 12.53 10.87
C ASP A 91 0.51 12.55 11.52
N THR A 92 1.38 11.64 11.07
CA THR A 92 2.76 11.56 11.55
C THR A 92 3.77 11.73 10.42
N GLU A 93 4.70 12.66 10.62
CA GLU A 93 5.82 12.85 9.72
C GLU A 93 6.98 11.97 10.14
N THR A 94 7.67 11.30 9.21
CA THR A 94 8.72 10.34 9.54
C THR A 94 9.90 10.36 8.56
N THR A 95 10.96 9.62 8.90
CA THR A 95 12.14 9.47 8.04
C THR A 95 11.97 8.48 6.88
N GLY A 96 10.86 7.75 6.77
CA GLY A 96 10.70 6.78 5.68
C GLY A 96 9.39 6.00 5.70
N THR A 97 9.13 5.24 4.64
CA THR A 97 7.82 4.59 4.42
C THR A 97 7.60 3.28 5.17
N ASP A 98 8.63 2.73 5.84
CA ASP A 98 8.51 1.54 6.68
C ASP A 98 8.45 1.95 8.15
N ALA A 99 7.26 1.87 8.75
CA ALA A 99 7.04 2.25 10.14
C ALA A 99 7.83 1.41 11.16
N ASN A 100 8.33 0.24 10.77
CA ASN A 100 9.16 -0.59 11.66
C ASN A 100 10.61 -0.10 11.76
N LEU A 101 11.05 0.74 10.81
CA LEU A 101 12.41 1.24 10.73
C LEU A 101 12.49 2.76 10.89
N ALA A 102 11.46 3.48 10.42
CA ALA A 102 11.42 4.93 10.44
C ALA A 102 11.42 5.51 11.86
N ASP A 103 11.89 6.76 11.94
CA ASP A 103 11.86 7.56 13.15
C ASP A 103 10.89 8.74 12.95
N LEU A 104 10.19 9.07 14.02
CA LEU A 104 9.20 10.15 14.05
C LEU A 104 9.88 11.53 13.93
N VAL A 105 9.38 12.37 13.03
CA VAL A 105 9.87 13.72 12.70
C VAL A 105 8.93 14.80 13.25
N GLY A 106 7.62 14.55 13.23
CA GLY A 106 6.64 15.50 13.72
C GLY A 106 5.25 14.91 13.82
N LEU A 107 4.36 15.65 14.45
CA LEU A 107 2.93 15.33 14.54
C LEU A 107 2.15 16.48 13.94
N SER A 108 1.06 16.18 13.23
CA SER A 108 0.10 17.20 12.85
C SER A 108 -1.30 16.86 13.33
N PHE A 109 -2.09 17.90 13.53
CA PHE A 109 -3.49 17.79 13.93
C PHE A 109 -4.34 18.81 13.21
N CYS A 110 -5.58 18.43 12.89
CA CYS A 110 -6.63 19.33 12.45
C CYS A 110 -7.93 19.04 13.22
N ILE A 111 -8.54 20.08 13.75
CA ILE A 111 -9.82 20.00 14.49
C ILE A 111 -10.97 20.62 13.70
N LYS A 112 -10.65 21.49 12.74
CA LYS A 112 -11.60 22.28 11.98
C LYS A 112 -10.97 22.59 10.62
N VAL A 113 -11.80 22.46 9.58
CA VAL A 113 -11.39 22.71 8.19
C VAL A 113 -10.70 24.06 8.04
N GLY A 114 -9.52 24.05 7.43
CA GLY A 114 -8.66 25.22 7.24
C GLY A 114 -7.83 25.63 8.46
N GLU A 115 -7.88 24.88 9.57
CA GLU A 115 -7.06 25.11 10.77
C GLU A 115 -6.19 23.87 11.07
N GLY A 116 -4.88 24.07 11.20
CA GLY A 116 -3.94 22.96 11.38
C GLY A 116 -2.82 23.30 12.35
N TYR A 117 -2.27 22.27 12.98
CA TYR A 117 -1.21 22.40 13.97
C TYR A 117 -0.09 21.42 13.64
N TYR A 118 1.15 21.89 13.68
CA TYR A 118 2.33 21.05 13.48
C TYR A 118 3.27 21.14 14.69
N ILE A 119 3.67 19.97 15.20
CA ILE A 119 4.59 19.80 16.32
C ILE A 119 5.89 19.18 15.76
N PRO A 120 6.97 19.94 15.60
CA PRO A 120 8.26 19.39 15.21
C PRO A 120 8.86 18.57 16.36
N LEU A 121 9.51 17.46 16.03
CA LEU A 121 10.15 16.58 17.01
C LEU A 121 11.65 16.42 16.73
N SER A 122 12.41 16.39 17.82
CA SER A 122 13.87 16.20 17.79
C SER A 122 14.24 14.86 17.16
N PRO A 123 15.40 14.75 16.46
CA PRO A 123 15.95 13.45 16.08
C PRO A 123 16.39 12.61 17.30
N ILE A 124 16.54 13.22 18.48
CA ILE A 124 16.97 12.54 19.71
C ILE A 124 15.74 11.95 20.39
N ARG A 125 15.67 10.62 20.40
CA ARG A 125 14.52 9.87 20.89
C ARG A 125 14.15 10.20 22.34
N GLU A 126 15.14 10.42 23.20
CA GLU A 126 14.96 10.78 24.60
C GLU A 126 14.28 12.14 24.80
N GLU A 127 14.42 13.06 23.84
CA GLU A 127 13.74 14.36 23.83
C GLU A 127 12.30 14.26 23.30
N VAL A 128 12.04 13.28 22.43
CA VAL A 128 10.72 13.03 21.84
C VAL A 128 9.77 12.36 22.83
N LEU A 129 10.26 11.39 23.62
CA LEU A 129 9.40 10.61 24.52
C LEU A 129 8.60 11.48 25.50
N PRO A 130 9.18 12.46 26.23
CA PRO A 130 8.41 13.34 27.11
C PRO A 130 7.31 14.11 26.38
N ILE A 131 7.57 14.58 25.16
CA ILE A 131 6.57 15.29 24.35
C ILE A 131 5.42 14.34 24.00
N LEU A 132 5.71 13.10 23.58
CA LEU A 132 4.66 12.12 23.29
C LEU A 132 3.83 11.75 24.53
N GLU A 133 4.45 11.70 25.70
CA GLU A 133 3.75 11.48 26.97
C GLU A 133 2.77 12.61 27.31
N GLU A 134 3.12 13.88 27.01
CA GLU A 134 2.22 15.02 27.18
C GLU A 134 0.91 14.81 26.38
N PHE A 135 0.99 14.25 25.18
CA PHE A 135 -0.17 13.97 24.31
C PHE A 135 -0.86 12.63 24.58
N ARG A 136 -0.33 11.77 25.47
CA ARG A 136 -0.94 10.45 25.79
C ARG A 136 -2.44 10.55 26.12
N PRO A 137 -2.93 11.53 26.89
CA PRO A 137 -4.36 11.66 27.16
C PRO A 137 -5.22 11.82 25.89
N VAL A 138 -4.70 12.45 24.84
CA VAL A 138 -5.41 12.61 23.55
C VAL A 138 -5.41 11.28 22.80
N TRP A 139 -4.24 10.64 22.70
CA TRP A 139 -4.08 9.37 21.98
C TRP A 139 -4.92 8.25 22.59
N GLU A 140 -4.91 8.14 23.92
CA GLU A 140 -5.57 7.09 24.66
C GLU A 140 -7.02 7.40 25.05
N SER A 141 -7.54 8.59 24.72
CA SER A 141 -8.95 8.92 24.96
C SER A 141 -9.86 8.06 24.09
N GLU A 142 -10.75 7.27 24.67
CA GLU A 142 -11.73 6.51 23.89
C GLU A 142 -12.89 7.36 23.35
N HIS A 143 -13.05 8.57 23.89
CA HIS A 143 -14.12 9.50 23.50
C HIS A 143 -13.81 10.28 22.23
N ILE A 144 -12.53 10.50 21.93
CA ILE A 144 -12.09 11.23 20.74
C ILE A 144 -12.02 10.25 19.57
N VAL A 145 -12.77 10.52 18.51
CA VAL A 145 -12.63 9.85 17.21
C VAL A 145 -11.37 10.33 16.52
N LYS A 146 -10.52 9.40 16.05
CA LYS A 146 -9.30 9.71 15.32
C LYS A 146 -9.53 9.51 13.83
N VAL A 147 -9.39 10.59 13.09
CA VAL A 147 -9.44 10.62 11.63
C VAL A 147 -8.02 10.66 11.10
N GLY A 148 -7.76 9.94 10.01
CA GLY A 148 -6.45 9.92 9.37
C GLY A 148 -6.53 9.14 8.06
N GLN A 149 -5.46 9.20 7.29
CA GLN A 149 -5.32 8.49 6.03
C GLN A 149 -4.29 7.38 6.23
N ASN A 150 -4.69 6.12 6.09
CA ASN A 150 -3.79 4.98 6.38
C ASN A 150 -3.24 5.02 7.83
N ILE A 151 -4.14 5.23 8.79
CA ILE A 151 -3.90 5.41 10.24
C ILE A 151 -3.04 4.30 10.83
N LYS A 152 -3.10 3.09 10.25
CA LYS A 152 -2.29 1.95 10.67
C LYS A 152 -0.79 2.31 10.71
N TYR A 153 -0.31 3.08 9.74
CA TYR A 153 1.08 3.53 9.67
C TYR A 153 1.43 4.40 10.89
N ASP A 154 0.64 5.43 11.15
CA ASP A 154 0.84 6.37 12.27
C ASP A 154 0.76 5.66 13.62
N MET A 155 -0.22 4.76 13.77
CA MET A 155 -0.36 3.94 14.95
C MET A 155 0.85 3.04 15.18
N LEU A 156 1.41 2.45 14.13
CA LEU A 156 2.59 1.60 14.24
C LEU A 156 3.82 2.43 14.66
N ILE A 157 4.01 3.63 14.07
CA ILE A 157 5.03 4.59 14.50
C ILE A 157 4.88 4.92 15.98
N LEU A 158 3.70 5.38 16.40
CA LEU A 158 3.44 5.75 17.81
C LEU A 158 3.64 4.56 18.77
N LYS A 159 3.26 3.35 18.36
CA LYS A 159 3.50 2.12 19.14
C LYS A 159 4.98 1.84 19.32
N TRP A 160 5.84 2.14 18.36
CA TRP A 160 7.29 2.03 18.54
C TRP A 160 7.82 2.99 19.60
N TYR A 161 7.15 4.10 19.84
CA TYR A 161 7.47 5.07 20.90
C TYR A 161 6.70 4.80 22.21
N GLY A 162 5.96 3.70 22.33
CA GLY A 162 5.25 3.32 23.56
C GLY A 162 3.91 4.04 23.76
N ILE A 163 3.39 4.69 22.73
CA ILE A 163 2.06 5.30 22.71
C ILE A 163 1.07 4.32 22.08
N ASN A 164 -0.10 4.15 22.69
CA ASN A 164 -1.19 3.38 22.11
C ASN A 164 -2.32 4.34 21.74
N VAL A 165 -2.67 4.41 20.45
CA VAL A 165 -3.89 5.09 20.04
C VAL A 165 -5.09 4.24 20.47
N LYS A 166 -6.15 4.87 20.97
CA LYS A 166 -7.42 4.22 21.37
C LYS A 166 -8.61 5.01 20.83
N GLY A 167 -9.82 4.50 21.05
CA GLY A 167 -11.07 5.13 20.63
C GLY A 167 -11.54 4.64 19.27
N ARG A 168 -12.48 5.37 18.67
CA ARG A 168 -12.96 5.04 17.32
C ARG A 168 -12.01 5.62 16.29
N LEU A 169 -11.76 4.87 15.22
CA LEU A 169 -10.98 5.33 14.08
C LEU A 169 -11.91 5.62 12.90
N PHE A 170 -11.51 6.57 12.06
CA PHE A 170 -12.05 6.81 10.74
C PHE A 170 -10.89 6.94 9.76
N ASP A 171 -10.59 5.88 9.03
CA ASP A 171 -9.53 5.88 8.02
C ASP A 171 -10.10 6.25 6.64
N THR A 172 -9.71 7.39 6.10
CA THR A 172 -10.22 7.88 4.79
C THR A 172 -9.83 6.97 3.63
N MET A 173 -8.71 6.25 3.72
CA MET A 173 -8.30 5.27 2.72
C MET A 173 -9.27 4.09 2.70
N LEU A 174 -9.60 3.56 3.87
CA LEU A 174 -10.53 2.43 4.00
C LEU A 174 -11.96 2.84 3.68
N ALA A 175 -12.38 4.03 4.13
CA ALA A 175 -13.67 4.59 3.77
C ALA A 175 -13.83 4.67 2.24
N HIS A 176 -12.85 5.24 1.54
CA HIS A 176 -12.88 5.29 0.08
C HIS A 176 -12.82 3.90 -0.57
N TYR A 177 -12.06 2.97 0.02
CA TYR A 177 -11.99 1.60 -0.48
C TYR A 177 -13.34 0.87 -0.43
N LEU A 178 -14.15 1.11 0.60
CA LEU A 178 -15.52 0.60 0.66
C LEU A 178 -16.47 1.29 -0.34
N ILE A 179 -16.18 2.53 -0.71
CA ILE A 179 -16.97 3.31 -1.68
C ILE A 179 -16.66 2.89 -3.13
N ASP A 180 -15.38 2.79 -3.49
CA ASP A 180 -14.92 2.48 -4.85
C ASP A 180 -13.61 1.66 -4.85
N PRO A 181 -13.69 0.32 -4.66
CA PRO A 181 -12.53 -0.55 -4.43
C PRO A 181 -11.60 -0.72 -5.63
N ASP A 182 -12.01 -0.34 -6.85
CA ASP A 182 -11.23 -0.55 -8.08
C ASP A 182 -10.30 0.62 -8.42
N THR A 183 -10.35 1.70 -7.63
CA THR A 183 -9.59 2.92 -7.89
C THR A 183 -8.39 3.07 -6.95
N ARG A 184 -7.68 4.20 -7.04
CA ARG A 184 -6.54 4.47 -6.17
C ARG A 184 -7.01 5.22 -4.93
N HIS A 185 -6.59 4.77 -3.76
CA HIS A 185 -7.01 5.31 -2.47
C HIS A 185 -5.97 6.25 -1.83
N ASN A 186 -5.06 6.83 -2.61
CA ASN A 186 -4.03 7.75 -2.07
C ASN A 186 -4.61 9.16 -1.91
N MET A 187 -4.23 9.87 -0.84
CA MET A 187 -4.82 11.15 -0.45
C MET A 187 -4.82 12.19 -1.57
N ASP A 188 -3.70 12.37 -2.28
CA ASP A 188 -3.58 13.35 -3.37
C ASP A 188 -4.67 13.13 -4.43
N VAL A 189 -4.84 11.88 -4.89
CA VAL A 189 -5.88 11.53 -5.87
C VAL A 189 -7.28 11.71 -5.30
N LEU A 190 -7.50 11.43 -4.01
CA LEU A 190 -8.80 11.63 -3.37
C LEU A 190 -9.12 13.12 -3.24
N SER A 191 -8.16 13.93 -2.80
CA SER A 191 -8.29 15.38 -2.67
C SER A 191 -8.63 16.04 -4.00
N GLU A 192 -7.92 15.66 -5.08
CA GLU A 192 -8.18 16.19 -6.42
C GLU A 192 -9.59 15.84 -6.91
N ASN A 193 -10.02 14.59 -6.71
CA ASN A 193 -11.30 14.10 -7.24
C ASN A 193 -12.52 14.57 -6.45
N TYR A 194 -12.41 14.67 -5.12
CA TYR A 194 -13.56 14.91 -4.24
C TYR A 194 -13.60 16.34 -3.70
N LEU A 195 -12.46 17.01 -3.56
CA LEU A 195 -12.38 18.38 -3.01
C LEU A 195 -12.01 19.42 -4.08
N CYS A 196 -11.63 18.99 -5.28
CA CYS A 196 -11.00 19.82 -6.31
C CYS A 196 -9.77 20.57 -5.77
N TYR A 197 -9.00 19.90 -4.90
CA TYR A 197 -7.83 20.45 -4.22
C TYR A 197 -6.59 19.62 -4.57
N ALA A 198 -5.50 20.27 -4.94
CA ALA A 198 -4.21 19.64 -5.23
C ALA A 198 -3.25 19.92 -4.06
N PRO A 199 -2.94 18.91 -3.21
CA PRO A 199 -2.05 19.09 -2.08
C PRO A 199 -0.58 19.22 -2.49
N ILE A 200 0.25 19.70 -1.56
CA ILE A 200 1.70 19.80 -1.70
C ILE A 200 2.26 18.40 -1.92
N SER A 201 2.92 18.17 -3.06
CA SER A 201 3.56 16.89 -3.31
C SER A 201 4.80 16.73 -2.44
N ILE A 202 4.89 15.61 -1.70
CA ILE A 202 6.07 15.26 -0.88
C ILE A 202 7.38 15.33 -1.68
N THR A 203 7.33 15.03 -2.99
CA THR A 203 8.51 15.06 -3.87
C THR A 203 9.08 16.46 -4.09
N THR A 204 8.29 17.51 -3.85
CA THR A 204 8.77 18.91 -3.87
C THR A 204 9.59 19.24 -2.63
N LEU A 205 9.42 18.49 -1.55
CA LEU A 205 10.13 18.67 -0.27
C LEU A 205 11.39 17.80 -0.20
N ILE A 206 11.24 16.49 -0.45
CA ILE A 206 12.32 15.51 -0.25
C ILE A 206 12.98 15.05 -1.56
N GLY A 207 12.54 15.59 -2.70
CA GLY A 207 13.04 15.22 -4.03
C GLY A 207 12.31 14.03 -4.65
N SER A 208 12.72 13.68 -5.88
CA SER A 208 12.13 12.59 -6.66
C SER A 208 12.40 11.21 -6.06
N LYS A 209 11.43 10.29 -6.21
CA LYS A 209 11.56 8.90 -5.75
C LYS A 209 12.81 8.24 -6.32
N GLY A 210 13.68 7.72 -5.46
CA GLY A 210 14.89 7.02 -5.86
C GLY A 210 15.96 7.01 -4.77
N LYS A 211 17.15 6.51 -5.11
CA LYS A 211 18.26 6.34 -4.16
C LYS A 211 18.77 7.63 -3.50
N ASN A 212 18.49 8.78 -4.11
CA ASN A 212 18.96 10.09 -3.66
C ASN A 212 17.83 10.93 -3.05
N GLN A 213 16.66 10.34 -2.80
CA GLN A 213 15.56 11.03 -2.13
C GLN A 213 15.96 11.29 -0.68
N GLY A 214 15.73 12.51 -0.19
CA GLY A 214 15.90 12.86 1.22
C GLY A 214 14.76 12.33 2.08
N THR A 215 14.74 12.76 3.34
CA THR A 215 13.70 12.41 4.32
C THR A 215 13.02 13.68 4.83
N MET A 216 11.85 13.57 5.48
CA MET A 216 11.18 14.74 6.08
C MET A 216 12.04 15.44 7.15
N ARG A 217 13.03 14.73 7.73
CA ARG A 217 14.02 15.32 8.65
C ARG A 217 14.92 16.36 7.98
N ASP A 218 15.15 16.24 6.68
CA ASP A 218 16.05 17.11 5.92
C ASP A 218 15.36 18.40 5.45
N VAL A 219 14.04 18.51 5.64
CA VAL A 219 13.21 19.60 5.16
C VAL A 219 13.16 20.73 6.21
N PRO A 220 13.29 22.01 5.82
CA PRO A 220 13.11 23.14 6.73
C PRO A 220 11.71 23.12 7.36
N VAL A 221 11.65 23.34 8.68
CA VAL A 221 10.42 23.26 9.48
C VAL A 221 9.31 24.14 8.89
N GLU A 222 9.66 25.31 8.35
CA GLU A 222 8.70 26.25 7.77
C GLU A 222 7.89 25.63 6.62
N LYS A 223 8.50 24.73 5.84
CA LYS A 223 7.80 24.02 4.76
C LYS A 223 7.05 22.78 5.25
N VAL A 224 7.53 22.16 6.33
CA VAL A 224 6.88 20.99 6.91
C VAL A 224 5.58 21.37 7.62
N ILE A 225 5.51 22.57 8.22
CA ILE A 225 4.26 23.08 8.82
C ILE A 225 3.13 23.01 7.80
N ASP A 226 3.35 23.62 6.64
CA ASP A 226 2.36 23.72 5.57
C ASP A 226 1.93 22.35 5.06
N TYR A 227 2.90 21.48 4.77
CA TYR A 227 2.65 20.11 4.29
C TYR A 227 1.90 19.26 5.32
N ALA A 228 2.42 19.15 6.54
CA ALA A 228 1.87 18.25 7.54
C ALA A 228 0.50 18.71 8.05
N ALA A 229 0.30 20.02 8.19
CA ALA A 229 -0.99 20.58 8.58
C ALA A 229 -2.04 20.44 7.47
N GLU A 230 -1.63 20.60 6.20
CA GLU A 230 -2.46 20.36 5.04
C GLU A 230 -2.92 18.90 4.95
N ASP A 231 -2.01 17.92 5.15
CA ASP A 231 -2.35 16.50 5.14
C ASP A 231 -3.43 16.18 6.19
N ALA A 232 -3.31 16.72 7.40
CA ALA A 232 -4.33 16.55 8.45
C ALA A 232 -5.66 17.27 8.11
N ASP A 233 -5.63 18.47 7.52
CA ASP A 233 -6.82 19.23 7.13
C ASP A 233 -7.57 18.58 5.96
N VAL A 234 -6.86 18.27 4.87
CA VAL A 234 -7.41 17.57 3.71
C VAL A 234 -8.04 16.24 4.13
N THR A 235 -7.38 15.51 5.02
CA THR A 235 -7.90 14.25 5.55
C THR A 235 -9.21 14.45 6.34
N LEU A 236 -9.32 15.51 7.14
CA LEU A 236 -10.57 15.83 7.84
C LEU A 236 -11.70 16.15 6.84
N GLN A 237 -11.40 16.96 5.82
CA GLN A 237 -12.35 17.30 4.76
C GLN A 237 -12.81 16.08 3.97
N LEU A 238 -11.90 15.17 3.64
CA LEU A 238 -12.24 13.90 2.97
C LEU A 238 -13.15 13.04 3.85
N ALA A 239 -12.91 12.99 5.17
CA ALA A 239 -13.79 12.26 6.08
C ALA A 239 -15.22 12.83 6.08
N ASP A 240 -15.37 14.16 6.09
CA ASP A 240 -16.68 14.82 6.01
C ASP A 240 -17.42 14.50 4.69
N VAL A 241 -16.69 14.23 3.60
CA VAL A 241 -17.26 13.80 2.32
C VAL A 241 -17.61 12.31 2.33
N PHE A 242 -16.72 11.44 2.82
CA PHE A 242 -16.90 9.99 2.74
C PHE A 242 -17.88 9.42 3.76
N GLU A 243 -18.01 10.03 4.93
CA GLU A 243 -18.95 9.56 5.95
C GLU A 243 -20.41 9.48 5.45
N PRO A 244 -21.00 10.51 4.81
CA PRO A 244 -22.34 10.39 4.24
C PRO A 244 -22.41 9.38 3.09
N MET A 245 -21.36 9.27 2.27
CA MET A 245 -21.32 8.30 1.16
C MET A 245 -21.34 6.85 1.66
N LEU A 246 -20.62 6.56 2.76
CA LEU A 246 -20.67 5.25 3.41
C LEU A 246 -22.07 4.90 3.91
N LYS A 247 -22.81 5.90 4.42
CA LYS A 247 -24.21 5.72 4.87
C LYS A 247 -25.11 5.41 3.68
N ASP A 248 -24.97 6.14 2.57
CA ASP A 248 -25.76 5.93 1.35
C ASP A 248 -25.54 4.53 0.72
N LEU A 249 -24.33 3.98 0.87
CA LEU A 249 -23.97 2.63 0.42
C LEU A 249 -24.27 1.53 1.46
N ASN A 250 -24.78 1.88 2.64
CA ASN A 250 -24.93 0.96 3.79
C ASN A 250 -23.63 0.26 4.21
N ALA A 251 -22.49 0.91 4.01
CA ALA A 251 -21.16 0.39 4.34
C ALA A 251 -20.64 0.89 5.70
N GLU A 252 -21.37 1.76 6.40
CA GLU A 252 -20.96 2.34 7.68
C GLU A 252 -20.69 1.28 8.76
N GLN A 253 -21.54 0.26 8.88
CA GLN A 253 -21.33 -0.82 9.86
C GLN A 253 -20.09 -1.63 9.53
N LEU A 254 -19.86 -1.96 8.26
CA LEU A 254 -18.66 -2.67 7.83
C LEU A 254 -17.40 -1.85 8.14
N ALA A 255 -17.43 -0.55 7.86
CA ALA A 255 -16.32 0.36 8.18
C ALA A 255 -16.04 0.39 9.70
N THR A 256 -17.08 0.59 10.50
CA THR A 256 -16.95 0.88 11.94
C THR A 256 -16.77 -0.35 12.82
N GLU A 257 -17.31 -1.50 12.43
CA GLU A 257 -17.28 -2.74 13.23
C GLU A 257 -16.22 -3.73 12.75
N VAL A 258 -15.76 -3.63 11.49
CA VAL A 258 -14.80 -4.59 10.91
C VAL A 258 -13.52 -3.89 10.45
N GLU A 259 -13.59 -3.01 9.45
CA GLU A 259 -12.39 -2.48 8.79
C GLU A 259 -11.55 -1.59 9.71
N ASN A 260 -12.18 -0.63 10.40
CA ASN A 260 -11.48 0.30 11.29
C ASN A 260 -10.95 -0.40 12.56
N PRO A 261 -11.71 -1.28 13.25
CA PRO A 261 -11.16 -2.05 14.38
C PRO A 261 -10.01 -2.99 13.99
N LEU A 262 -10.01 -3.54 12.77
CA LEU A 262 -8.95 -4.42 12.28
C LEU A 262 -7.59 -3.70 12.20
N ILE A 263 -7.58 -2.37 12.04
CA ILE A 263 -6.34 -1.55 12.08
C ILE A 263 -5.55 -1.78 13.36
N TYR A 264 -6.22 -1.83 14.52
CA TYR A 264 -5.56 -2.08 15.82
C TYR A 264 -4.83 -3.43 15.82
N VAL A 265 -5.52 -4.46 15.35
CA VAL A 265 -5.01 -5.83 15.32
C VAL A 265 -3.85 -5.95 14.34
N LEU A 266 -3.97 -5.37 13.14
CA LEU A 266 -2.90 -5.40 12.15
C LEU A 266 -1.66 -4.63 12.64
N ALA A 267 -1.83 -3.46 13.25
CA ALA A 267 -0.71 -2.74 13.84
C ALA A 267 0.02 -3.58 14.93
N ASP A 268 -0.72 -4.34 15.74
CA ASP A 268 -0.13 -5.24 16.73
C ASP A 268 0.59 -6.44 16.10
N ILE A 269 0.00 -7.08 15.09
CA ILE A 269 0.61 -8.20 14.36
C ILE A 269 1.90 -7.74 13.66
N GLU A 270 1.87 -6.59 13.00
CA GLU A 270 3.04 -6.03 12.29
C GLU A 270 4.15 -5.66 13.28
N LYS A 271 3.82 -5.02 14.40
CA LYS A 271 4.81 -4.69 15.43
C LYS A 271 5.43 -5.92 16.08
N GLU A 272 4.65 -6.95 16.35
CA GLU A 272 5.16 -8.20 16.91
C GLU A 272 6.15 -8.86 15.95
N GLY A 273 5.84 -8.91 14.66
CA GLY A 273 6.67 -9.55 13.64
C GLY A 273 6.83 -11.06 13.85
N VAL A 274 7.64 -11.70 13.01
CA VAL A 274 7.89 -13.15 13.05
C VAL A 274 9.38 -13.46 13.18
N ARG A 275 9.73 -14.37 14.10
CA ARG A 275 11.10 -14.87 14.22
C ARG A 275 11.37 -15.89 13.12
N ILE A 276 12.51 -15.75 12.46
CA ILE A 276 13.01 -16.74 11.50
C ILE A 276 14.31 -17.36 12.00
N ASP A 277 14.57 -18.61 11.62
CA ASP A 277 15.82 -19.30 11.90
C ASP A 277 16.81 -19.05 10.76
N MET A 278 17.80 -18.20 11.05
CA MET A 278 18.79 -17.75 10.07
C MET A 278 19.73 -18.87 9.65
N ASP A 279 20.15 -19.73 10.59
CA ASP A 279 21.09 -20.81 10.31
C ASP A 279 20.45 -21.86 9.40
N THR A 280 19.18 -22.17 9.65
CA THR A 280 18.40 -23.06 8.80
C THR A 280 18.28 -22.51 7.38
N LEU A 281 17.94 -21.23 7.22
CA LEU A 281 17.83 -20.60 5.89
C LEU A 281 19.18 -20.56 5.15
N ILE A 282 20.27 -20.23 5.84
CA ILE A 282 21.62 -20.21 5.24
C ILE A 282 22.04 -21.61 4.77
N ASN A 283 21.78 -22.65 5.56
CA ASN A 283 22.10 -24.01 5.17
C ASN A 283 21.21 -24.49 4.03
N TYR A 284 19.92 -24.19 4.08
CA TYR A 284 18.99 -24.52 3.01
C TYR A 284 19.33 -23.81 1.69
N SER A 285 19.81 -22.56 1.74
CA SER A 285 20.32 -21.84 0.56
C SER A 285 21.45 -22.61 -0.14
N LYS A 286 22.36 -23.21 0.64
CA LYS A 286 23.47 -24.02 0.08
C LYS A 286 22.98 -25.31 -0.56
N GLU A 287 21.99 -25.98 0.05
CA GLU A 287 21.38 -27.19 -0.51
C GLU A 287 20.66 -26.88 -1.83
N LEU A 288 19.87 -25.81 -1.85
CA LEU A 288 19.19 -25.35 -3.07
C LEU A 288 20.20 -25.00 -4.17
N GLU A 289 21.30 -24.34 -3.85
CA GLU A 289 22.37 -24.03 -4.82
C GLU A 289 22.95 -25.29 -5.48
N ILE A 290 23.13 -26.38 -4.72
CA ILE A 290 23.64 -27.65 -5.25
C ILE A 290 22.61 -28.28 -6.21
N GLU A 291 21.34 -28.34 -5.83
CA GLU A 291 20.29 -28.90 -6.69
C GLU A 291 20.04 -28.04 -7.93
N ILE A 292 20.04 -26.70 -7.81
CA ILE A 292 19.92 -25.77 -8.93
C ILE A 292 21.01 -26.03 -9.97
N ARG A 293 22.28 -26.16 -9.54
CA ARG A 293 23.41 -26.45 -10.45
C ARG A 293 23.28 -27.80 -11.13
N LYS A 294 22.74 -28.80 -10.43
CA LYS A 294 22.50 -30.12 -10.99
C LYS A 294 21.43 -30.09 -12.09
N PHE A 295 20.30 -29.41 -11.86
CA PHE A 295 19.29 -29.22 -12.91
C PHE A 295 19.81 -28.39 -14.07
N GLU A 296 20.57 -27.33 -13.79
CA GLU A 296 21.23 -26.51 -14.81
C GLU A 296 22.16 -27.35 -15.70
N GLN A 297 23.04 -28.16 -15.11
CA GLN A 297 23.94 -29.03 -15.86
C GLN A 297 23.16 -30.07 -16.69
N ASN A 298 22.11 -30.67 -16.13
CA ASN A 298 21.26 -31.61 -16.86
C ASN A 298 20.61 -30.94 -18.08
N VAL A 299 20.16 -29.69 -17.96
CA VAL A 299 19.60 -28.95 -19.11
C VAL A 299 20.68 -28.66 -20.15
N TYR A 300 21.89 -28.26 -19.74
CA TYR A 300 22.99 -28.04 -20.68
C TYR A 300 23.38 -29.30 -21.44
N ASP A 301 23.49 -30.42 -20.76
CA ASP A 301 23.84 -31.71 -21.36
C ASP A 301 22.78 -32.16 -22.38
N LYS A 302 21.49 -31.97 -22.05
CA LYS A 302 20.38 -32.33 -22.95
C LYS A 302 20.24 -31.36 -24.13
N CYS A 303 20.53 -30.06 -23.95
CA CYS A 303 20.44 -29.05 -25.01
C CYS A 303 21.70 -28.99 -25.89
N GLY A 304 22.84 -29.48 -25.40
CA GLY A 304 24.15 -29.38 -26.06
C GLY A 304 24.73 -27.96 -26.12
N VAL A 305 24.15 -27.01 -25.38
CA VAL A 305 24.60 -25.61 -25.33
C VAL A 305 24.42 -25.01 -23.94
N THR A 306 25.31 -24.10 -23.58
CA THR A 306 25.21 -23.30 -22.36
C THR A 306 24.54 -21.96 -22.65
N PHE A 307 23.66 -21.54 -21.74
CA PHE A 307 22.90 -20.28 -21.83
C PHE A 307 22.27 -19.95 -20.47
N ASN A 308 21.84 -18.72 -20.25
CA ASN A 308 21.21 -18.37 -18.98
C ASN A 308 19.76 -18.89 -18.91
N LEU A 309 19.52 -19.94 -18.12
CA LEU A 309 18.18 -20.51 -17.89
C LEU A 309 17.19 -19.54 -17.23
N ALA A 310 17.69 -18.58 -16.46
CA ALA A 310 16.86 -17.54 -15.85
C ALA A 310 16.43 -16.46 -16.87
N SER A 311 17.04 -16.42 -18.07
CA SER A 311 16.68 -15.47 -19.13
C SER A 311 15.56 -16.03 -20.02
N PRO A 312 14.33 -15.47 -19.97
CA PRO A 312 13.22 -15.94 -20.80
C PRO A 312 13.51 -15.89 -22.29
N LYS A 313 14.32 -14.92 -22.72
CA LYS A 313 14.73 -14.75 -24.13
C LYS A 313 15.63 -15.89 -24.59
N GLN A 314 16.73 -16.14 -23.88
CA GLN A 314 17.68 -17.18 -24.26
C GLN A 314 17.05 -18.57 -24.17
N LEU A 315 16.25 -18.81 -23.12
CA LEU A 315 15.51 -20.06 -22.99
C LEU A 315 14.54 -20.27 -24.17
N GLY A 316 13.81 -19.22 -24.56
CA GLY A 316 12.88 -19.30 -25.69
C GLY A 316 13.58 -19.65 -27.01
N GLU A 317 14.70 -19.01 -27.31
CA GLU A 317 15.50 -19.30 -28.51
C GLU A 317 15.98 -20.76 -28.52
N VAL A 318 16.42 -21.31 -27.37
CA VAL A 318 16.85 -22.71 -27.29
C VAL A 318 15.69 -23.69 -27.44
N LEU A 319 14.56 -23.47 -26.75
CA LEU A 319 13.42 -24.38 -26.78
C LEU A 319 12.71 -24.42 -28.14
N PHE A 320 12.58 -23.26 -28.80
CA PHE A 320 11.75 -23.14 -29.99
C PHE A 320 12.55 -23.07 -31.29
N ASP A 321 13.70 -22.40 -31.32
CA ASP A 321 14.50 -22.30 -32.55
C ASP A 321 15.46 -23.50 -32.70
N LYS A 322 16.10 -23.94 -31.59
CA LYS A 322 17.04 -25.08 -31.64
C LYS A 322 16.37 -26.44 -31.48
N LEU A 323 15.56 -26.62 -30.43
CA LEU A 323 14.91 -27.90 -30.13
C LEU A 323 13.59 -28.11 -30.89
N GLY A 324 12.99 -27.03 -31.43
CA GLY A 324 11.79 -27.13 -32.26
C GLY A 324 10.56 -27.69 -31.53
N LEU A 325 10.46 -27.52 -30.20
CA LEU A 325 9.45 -28.18 -29.36
C LEU A 325 8.00 -27.71 -29.64
N ASP A 326 7.85 -26.49 -30.16
CA ASP A 326 6.58 -25.97 -30.64
C ASP A 326 6.78 -25.01 -31.82
N PRO A 327 6.42 -25.41 -33.06
CA PRO A 327 6.51 -24.53 -34.23
C PRO A 327 5.49 -23.38 -34.20
N LYS A 328 4.50 -23.41 -33.30
CA LYS A 328 3.50 -22.34 -33.11
C LYS A 328 3.72 -21.55 -31.83
N ALA A 329 4.94 -21.58 -31.27
CA ALA A 329 5.28 -20.87 -30.05
C ALA A 329 4.93 -19.38 -30.13
N LYS A 330 4.10 -18.93 -29.19
CA LYS A 330 3.64 -17.55 -29.13
C LYS A 330 4.77 -16.63 -28.68
N LYS A 331 4.79 -15.41 -29.25
CA LYS A 331 5.70 -14.34 -28.87
C LYS A 331 4.94 -13.25 -28.12
N THR A 332 5.62 -12.61 -27.18
CA THR A 332 5.15 -11.42 -26.48
C THR A 332 5.12 -10.22 -27.43
N LYS A 333 4.49 -9.11 -27.00
CA LYS A 333 4.48 -7.84 -27.76
C LYS A 333 5.89 -7.31 -28.08
N THR A 334 6.90 -7.69 -27.30
CA THR A 334 8.31 -7.33 -27.48
C THR A 334 9.08 -8.31 -28.37
N GLY A 335 8.41 -9.32 -28.95
CA GLY A 335 8.98 -10.29 -29.88
C GLY A 335 9.71 -11.46 -29.22
N GLN A 336 9.71 -11.58 -27.89
CA GLN A 336 10.31 -12.69 -27.16
C GLN A 336 9.35 -13.88 -27.09
N TYR A 337 9.84 -15.12 -27.19
CA TYR A 337 8.99 -16.28 -26.97
C TYR A 337 8.42 -16.32 -25.55
N GLN A 338 7.15 -16.71 -25.43
CA GLN A 338 6.53 -16.92 -24.13
C GLN A 338 7.10 -18.20 -23.51
N THR A 339 7.76 -18.06 -22.36
CA THR A 339 8.27 -19.18 -21.57
C THR A 339 7.65 -19.19 -20.17
N GLY A 340 6.39 -18.76 -20.03
CA GLY A 340 5.69 -18.80 -18.74
C GLY A 340 5.49 -20.24 -18.22
N GLU A 341 5.17 -20.37 -16.94
CA GLU A 341 4.95 -21.67 -16.28
C GLU A 341 3.90 -22.51 -17.01
N ASP A 342 2.75 -21.94 -17.36
CA ASP A 342 1.69 -22.61 -18.12
C ASP A 342 2.17 -23.14 -19.48
N VAL A 343 3.01 -22.38 -20.18
CA VAL A 343 3.55 -22.76 -21.49
C VAL A 343 4.52 -23.93 -21.33
N LEU A 344 5.39 -23.87 -20.31
CA LEU A 344 6.34 -24.94 -20.03
C LEU A 344 5.62 -26.20 -19.55
N MET A 345 4.59 -26.10 -18.69
CA MET A 345 3.80 -27.25 -18.26
C MET A 345 3.12 -27.95 -19.44
N ALA A 346 2.57 -27.21 -20.40
CA ALA A 346 1.99 -27.79 -21.62
C ALA A 346 3.02 -28.53 -22.49
N LEU A 347 4.30 -28.17 -22.38
CA LEU A 347 5.41 -28.78 -23.12
C LEU A 347 6.12 -29.88 -22.34
N ALA A 348 5.84 -30.04 -21.04
CA ALA A 348 6.50 -31.01 -20.18
C ALA A 348 6.32 -32.46 -20.68
N GLY A 349 5.18 -32.78 -21.29
CA GLY A 349 4.94 -34.11 -21.88
C GLY A 349 5.69 -34.37 -23.20
N LYS A 350 6.30 -33.34 -23.81
CA LYS A 350 7.01 -33.46 -25.11
C LYS A 350 8.52 -33.61 -24.97
N SER A 351 9.09 -33.17 -23.84
CA SER A 351 10.53 -33.21 -23.62
C SER A 351 10.87 -33.19 -22.15
N ASP A 352 11.70 -34.15 -21.72
CA ASP A 352 12.22 -34.25 -20.36
C ASP A 352 13.05 -33.02 -19.95
N VAL A 353 13.57 -32.25 -20.92
CA VAL A 353 14.30 -31.00 -20.68
C VAL A 353 13.39 -29.96 -20.02
N VAL A 354 12.12 -29.93 -20.42
CA VAL A 354 11.16 -28.92 -19.94
C VAL A 354 10.84 -29.12 -18.46
N LYS A 355 10.83 -30.38 -18.00
CA LYS A 355 10.66 -30.69 -16.58
C LYS A 355 11.83 -30.17 -15.75
N ASP A 356 13.07 -30.44 -16.18
CA ASP A 356 14.26 -29.93 -15.48
C ASP A 356 14.30 -28.39 -15.46
N ILE A 357 13.82 -27.72 -16.50
CA ILE A 357 13.71 -26.26 -16.55
C ILE A 357 12.67 -25.74 -15.54
N LEU A 358 11.52 -26.41 -15.44
CA LEU A 358 10.48 -26.07 -14.47
C LEU A 358 11.02 -26.21 -13.04
N ASP A 359 11.67 -27.35 -12.74
CA ASP A 359 12.28 -27.62 -11.44
C ASP A 359 13.38 -26.59 -11.12
N PHE A 360 14.27 -26.29 -12.07
CA PHE A 360 15.29 -25.24 -11.94
C PHE A 360 14.66 -23.89 -11.57
N ARG A 361 13.61 -23.46 -12.28
CA ARG A 361 12.98 -22.16 -12.05
C ARG A 361 12.26 -22.10 -10.71
N GLN A 362 11.61 -23.18 -10.30
CA GLN A 362 10.95 -23.26 -9.00
C GLN A 362 11.96 -23.13 -7.87
N LEU A 363 13.06 -23.90 -7.92
CA LEU A 363 14.13 -23.82 -6.92
C LEU A 363 14.83 -22.46 -6.94
N GLN A 364 15.12 -21.91 -8.11
CA GLN A 364 15.73 -20.58 -8.25
C GLN A 364 14.84 -19.48 -7.66
N LYS A 365 13.53 -19.53 -7.90
CA LYS A 365 12.56 -18.59 -7.31
C LYS A 365 12.48 -18.78 -5.80
N LEU A 366 12.39 -20.02 -5.31
CA LEU A 366 12.37 -20.34 -3.88
C LEU A 366 13.61 -19.78 -3.17
N LYS A 367 14.79 -20.02 -3.75
CA LYS A 367 16.07 -19.52 -3.22
C LYS A 367 16.13 -18.00 -3.22
N SER A 368 15.95 -17.36 -4.37
CA SER A 368 16.15 -15.92 -4.52
C SER A 368 15.07 -15.05 -3.86
N THR A 369 13.82 -15.49 -3.88
CA THR A 369 12.68 -14.68 -3.41
C THR A 369 12.43 -14.87 -1.91
N TYR A 370 12.77 -16.03 -1.35
CA TYR A 370 12.49 -16.35 0.05
C TYR A 370 13.77 -16.64 0.83
N VAL A 371 14.50 -17.69 0.47
CA VAL A 371 15.59 -18.20 1.32
C VAL A 371 16.73 -17.19 1.48
N ASP A 372 17.11 -16.51 0.39
CA ASP A 372 18.18 -15.50 0.42
C ASP A 372 17.65 -14.11 0.82
N ALA A 373 16.38 -13.81 0.53
CA ALA A 373 15.81 -12.48 0.75
C ALA A 373 15.28 -12.26 2.18
N LEU A 374 14.61 -13.25 2.78
CA LEU A 374 14.06 -13.14 4.15
C LEU A 374 15.12 -12.75 5.20
N PRO A 375 16.34 -13.32 5.18
CA PRO A 375 17.44 -12.88 6.03
C PRO A 375 17.73 -11.38 5.98
N LEU A 376 17.58 -10.76 4.80
CA LEU A 376 17.87 -9.33 4.59
C LEU A 376 16.74 -8.41 5.09
N LEU A 377 15.55 -8.98 5.36
CA LEU A 377 14.38 -8.26 5.87
C LEU A 377 14.26 -8.33 7.39
N VAL A 378 15.23 -8.93 8.08
CA VAL A 378 15.26 -8.95 9.54
C VAL A 378 15.48 -7.54 10.06
N ASN A 379 14.54 -7.06 10.86
CA ASN A 379 14.65 -5.76 11.51
C ASN A 379 15.77 -5.82 12.58
N PRO A 380 16.78 -4.93 12.52
CA PRO A 380 17.90 -4.96 13.45
C PRO A 380 17.50 -4.61 14.89
N LYS A 381 16.38 -3.91 15.11
CA LYS A 381 15.88 -3.54 16.45
C LYS A 381 15.29 -4.74 17.20
N THR A 382 14.66 -5.67 16.49
CA THR A 382 13.93 -6.81 17.10
C THR A 382 14.53 -8.18 16.81
N GLY A 383 15.33 -8.32 15.74
CA GLY A 383 15.75 -9.63 15.23
C GLY A 383 14.60 -10.43 14.61
N ARG A 384 13.52 -9.77 14.17
CA ARG A 384 12.33 -10.39 13.57
C ARG A 384 12.03 -9.78 12.21
N VAL A 385 11.26 -10.48 11.38
CA VAL A 385 10.75 -9.95 10.11
C VAL A 385 9.37 -9.33 10.36
N HIS A 386 9.15 -8.13 9.85
CA HIS A 386 7.89 -7.40 9.99
C HIS A 386 7.28 -7.21 8.60
N THR A 387 6.30 -8.03 8.25
CA THR A 387 5.54 -7.87 7.00
C THR A 387 4.55 -6.70 7.15
N SER A 388 4.19 -6.06 6.05
CA SER A 388 3.09 -5.08 6.02
C SER A 388 1.84 -5.71 5.41
N TYR A 389 0.71 -5.64 6.12
CA TYR A 389 -0.59 -6.09 5.65
C TYR A 389 -1.39 -4.91 5.10
N ASN A 390 -1.95 -5.04 3.91
CA ASN A 390 -2.72 -3.97 3.27
C ASN A 390 -4.19 -4.41 3.11
N GLN A 391 -5.11 -3.62 3.68
CA GLN A 391 -6.56 -3.81 3.59
C GLN A 391 -7.11 -3.33 2.24
N ALA A 392 -6.72 -2.13 1.80
CA ALA A 392 -7.26 -1.47 0.61
C ALA A 392 -6.48 -1.79 -0.69
N VAL A 393 -6.39 -3.06 -1.08
CA VAL A 393 -5.68 -3.46 -2.33
C VAL A 393 -6.50 -4.41 -3.21
N ALA A 394 -6.92 -5.56 -2.70
CA ALA A 394 -7.60 -6.55 -3.52
C ALA A 394 -9.10 -6.26 -3.54
N ALA A 395 -9.74 -6.06 -4.69
CA ALA A 395 -11.19 -5.76 -4.77
C ALA A 395 -12.10 -6.78 -4.04
N THR A 396 -11.62 -8.00 -3.80
CA THR A 396 -12.32 -9.06 -3.04
C THR A 396 -12.39 -8.84 -1.52
N GLY A 397 -11.74 -7.81 -0.97
CA GLY A 397 -11.65 -7.56 0.49
C GLY A 397 -10.61 -8.40 1.24
N ARG A 398 -9.82 -9.22 0.54
CA ARG A 398 -8.75 -10.01 1.17
C ARG A 398 -7.54 -9.14 1.50
N LEU A 399 -6.96 -9.36 2.68
CA LEU A 399 -5.65 -8.80 3.02
C LEU A 399 -4.60 -9.23 2.00
N SER A 400 -3.72 -8.30 1.64
CA SER A 400 -2.48 -8.59 0.93
C SER A 400 -1.29 -8.35 1.86
N SER A 401 -0.13 -8.90 1.53
CA SER A 401 1.09 -8.76 2.33
C SER A 401 2.27 -8.37 1.44
N ASN A 402 3.13 -7.48 1.91
CA ASN A 402 4.38 -7.08 1.25
C ASN A 402 5.54 -6.96 2.25
N ASN A 403 6.77 -7.06 1.71
CA ASN A 403 8.03 -6.92 2.45
C ASN A 403 8.16 -7.75 3.74
N PRO A 404 8.06 -9.10 3.67
CA PRO A 404 7.87 -9.95 2.49
C PRO A 404 6.38 -10.21 2.19
N ASN A 405 6.07 -10.67 0.97
CA ASN A 405 4.74 -11.20 0.66
C ASN A 405 4.65 -12.66 1.13
N LEU A 406 3.93 -12.89 2.22
CA LEU A 406 3.78 -14.22 2.83
C LEU A 406 2.85 -15.16 2.06
N GLN A 407 1.97 -14.64 1.21
CA GLN A 407 0.99 -15.44 0.46
C GLN A 407 1.61 -16.15 -0.75
N ASN A 408 2.78 -15.69 -1.20
CA ASN A 408 3.45 -16.26 -2.37
C ASN A 408 4.44 -17.38 -2.01
N ILE A 409 4.63 -17.69 -0.72
CA ILE A 409 5.52 -18.78 -0.27
C ILE A 409 4.92 -20.11 -0.78
N PRO A 410 5.64 -20.87 -1.64
CA PRO A 410 5.11 -22.08 -2.28
C PRO A 410 4.73 -23.22 -1.34
#